data_AF-A0A7C4Q9D5-F1
#
_entry.id   AF-A0A7C4Q9D5-F1
#
_cell.length_a   1.000
_cell.length_b   1.000
_cell.length_c   1.000
_cell.angle_alpha   90.00
_cell.angle_beta   90.00
_cell.angle_gamma   90.00
#
_symmetry.space_group_name_H-M   'P 1'
#
loop_
_entity.id
_entity.type
_entity.pdbx_description
1 polymer ?
#
loop_
_entity_poly.entity_id
_entity_poly.type
_entity_poly.pdbx_seq_one_letter_code
_entity_poly.pdbx_strand_id
1 'polypeptide(L)'
;MFGDASRMREMLSREQLKPKNVGETLARFGQYFGAYWPALVVVLALVLASTWMQVTTPEMIGQVVDCYLTPAAANAFGGAGAAFGGGAAAESAAQSNCWLAADSATQDLTHRFLRQVVYLGTEPPAATDLAALDAGGRIAGLTRVVLTIVALYVGGALLTGAGFFVMTWAGQHVLRALRVDVFRHLHRLSQGYYTEHEAGDLMSRITNDATAVEQAFGFALIQVFGAALLLVWIAYNMLARSVPFALLSMIVMPVMVVATFWFSEQARREFRRSRREMGSVNAELQESIAAVREVQAFN
;
A
#
# COMPACT_ATOMS: atom_id res chain seq x y z
N MET A 1 -17.97 34.67 38.63
CA MET A 1 -17.42 33.35 38.29
C MET A 1 -17.94 32.93 36.91
N PHE A 2 -17.78 33.81 35.91
CA PHE A 2 -18.12 33.51 34.52
C PHE A 2 -16.79 33.48 33.78
N GLY A 3 -16.38 32.26 33.42
CA GLY A 3 -15.17 32.01 32.65
C GLY A 3 -15.27 32.75 31.33
N ASP A 4 -14.24 33.52 31.06
CA ASP A 4 -14.08 34.36 29.88
C ASP A 4 -14.28 33.55 28.59
N ALA A 5 -15.47 33.66 28.00
CA ALA A 5 -15.82 33.00 26.74
C ALA A 5 -14.89 33.43 25.59
N SER A 6 -14.21 34.57 25.71
CA SER A 6 -13.21 35.01 24.75
C SER A 6 -11.98 34.11 24.77
N ARG A 7 -11.56 33.62 25.94
CA ARG A 7 -10.45 32.67 26.12
C ARG A 7 -10.75 31.31 25.51
N MET A 8 -11.98 30.84 25.63
CA MET A 8 -12.41 29.57 25.01
C MET A 8 -12.50 29.70 23.49
N ARG A 9 -12.96 30.85 22.99
CA ARG A 9 -12.96 31.20 21.56
C ARG A 9 -11.54 31.35 21.01
N GLU A 10 -10.60 31.84 21.81
CA GLU A 10 -9.17 31.94 21.49
C GLU A 10 -8.49 30.56 21.49
N MET A 11 -8.85 29.66 22.41
CA MET A 11 -8.37 28.27 22.40
C MET A 11 -8.89 27.48 21.19
N LEU A 12 -10.15 27.68 20.80
CA LEU A 12 -10.73 27.09 19.59
C LEU A 12 -10.21 27.74 18.29
N SER A 13 -9.72 28.98 18.36
CA SER A 13 -9.14 29.71 17.23
C SER A 13 -7.61 29.61 17.15
N ARG A 14 -6.96 28.84 18.04
CA ARG A 14 -5.57 28.40 17.85
C ARG A 14 -5.52 27.45 16.65
N GLU A 15 -5.53 28.09 15.50
CA GLU A 15 -5.21 27.59 14.20
C GLU A 15 -4.05 26.61 14.34
N GLN A 16 -4.25 25.38 13.88
CA GLN A 16 -3.22 24.36 13.86
C GLN A 16 -1.98 24.98 13.23
N LEU A 17 -0.98 25.29 14.07
CA LEU A 17 0.27 25.93 13.66
C LEU A 17 0.85 25.08 12.54
N LYS A 18 0.81 25.62 11.32
CA LYS A 18 1.34 24.98 10.12
C LYS A 18 2.80 24.61 10.43
N PRO A 19 3.21 23.34 10.29
CA PRO A 19 4.54 22.92 10.69
C PRO A 19 5.58 23.72 9.90
N LYS A 20 6.36 24.55 10.59
CA LYS A 20 7.37 25.40 9.95
C LYS A 20 8.50 24.58 9.31
N ASN A 21 8.87 23.44 9.91
CA ASN A 21 9.91 22.52 9.42
C ASN A 21 9.50 21.04 9.63
N VAL A 22 8.93 20.41 8.61
CA VAL A 22 8.49 19.00 8.67
C VAL A 22 9.70 18.06 8.80
N GLY A 23 10.80 18.33 8.10
CA GLY A 23 11.99 17.48 8.08
C GLY A 23 12.69 17.34 9.44
N GLU A 24 12.88 18.44 10.17
CA GLU A 24 13.50 18.42 11.49
C GLU A 24 12.62 17.69 12.52
N THR A 25 11.29 17.84 12.39
CA THR A 25 10.31 17.14 13.23
C THR A 25 10.32 15.63 12.96
N LEU A 26 10.35 15.22 11.69
CA LEU A 26 10.51 13.83 11.27
C LEU A 26 11.82 13.23 11.80
N ALA A 27 12.93 13.98 11.76
CA ALA A 27 14.23 13.51 12.22
C ALA A 27 14.27 13.25 13.74
N ARG A 28 13.69 14.17 14.54
CA ARG A 28 13.57 13.97 16.01
C ARG A 28 12.71 12.76 16.34
N PHE A 29 11.63 12.54 15.60
CA PHE A 29 10.80 11.36 15.80
C PHE A 29 11.47 10.06 15.32
N GLY A 30 12.30 10.15 14.28
CA GLY A 30 13.15 9.06 13.83
C GLY A 30 14.08 8.51 14.92
N GLN A 31 14.48 9.33 15.90
CA GLN A 31 15.26 8.86 17.05
C GLN A 31 14.48 7.87 17.94
N TYR A 32 13.16 8.07 18.11
CA TYR A 32 12.31 7.12 18.84
C TYR A 32 12.15 5.79 18.08
N PHE A 33 12.08 5.85 16.75
CA PHE A 33 12.08 4.65 15.90
C PHE A 33 13.45 3.98 15.80
N GLY A 34 14.54 4.68 16.14
CA GLY A 34 15.91 4.15 16.07
C GLY A 34 16.11 2.89 16.91
N ALA A 35 15.44 2.78 18.05
CA ALA A 35 15.46 1.56 18.88
C ALA A 35 14.81 0.34 18.18
N TYR A 36 13.92 0.58 17.20
CA TYR A 36 13.19 -0.43 16.44
C TYR A 36 13.62 -0.52 14.97
N TRP A 37 14.78 0.04 14.63
CA TRP A 37 15.34 -0.02 13.27
C TRP A 37 15.39 -1.44 12.67
N PRO A 38 15.75 -2.51 13.43
CA PRO A 38 15.72 -3.86 12.88
C PRO A 38 14.31 -4.29 12.42
N ALA A 39 13.27 -3.91 13.16
CA ALA A 39 11.89 -4.21 12.78
C ALA A 39 11.49 -3.47 11.50
N LEU A 40 11.90 -2.21 11.33
CA LEU A 40 11.68 -1.44 10.10
C LEU A 40 12.38 -2.06 8.90
N VAL A 41 13.63 -2.52 9.06
CA VAL A 41 14.36 -3.21 7.99
C VAL A 41 13.68 -4.53 7.61
N VAL A 42 13.19 -5.29 8.60
CA VAL A 42 12.40 -6.50 8.36
C VAL A 42 11.11 -6.18 7.61
N VAL A 43 10.38 -5.14 8.00
CA VAL A 43 9.17 -4.70 7.28
C VAL A 43 9.49 -4.31 5.84
N LEU A 44 10.56 -3.55 5.62
CA LEU A 44 11.01 -3.17 4.28
C LEU A 44 11.35 -4.40 3.42
N ALA A 45 12.05 -5.38 3.98
CA ALA A 45 12.36 -6.63 3.31
C ALA A 45 11.09 -7.44 2.98
N LEU A 46 10.14 -7.51 3.92
CA LEU A 46 8.85 -8.18 3.72
C LEU A 46 8.02 -7.47 2.63
N VAL A 47 8.02 -6.14 2.59
CA VAL A 47 7.34 -5.34 1.56
C VAL A 47 7.97 -5.56 0.18
N LEU A 48 9.30 -5.60 0.09
CA LEU A 48 10.01 -5.90 -1.16
C LEU A 48 9.66 -7.31 -1.65
N ALA A 49 9.72 -8.31 -0.77
CA ALA A 49 9.41 -9.69 -1.11
C ALA A 49 7.93 -9.87 -1.50
N SER A 50 6.99 -9.26 -0.77
CA SER A 50 5.56 -9.36 -1.09
C SER A 50 5.21 -8.61 -2.38
N THR A 51 5.86 -7.48 -2.65
CA THR A 51 5.68 -6.72 -3.91
C THR A 51 6.21 -7.51 -5.09
N TRP A 52 7.37 -8.17 -4.96
CA TRP A 52 7.88 -9.08 -5.98
C TRP A 52 6.85 -10.19 -6.28
N MET A 53 6.29 -10.85 -5.25
CA MET A 53 5.26 -11.88 -5.44
C MET A 53 3.99 -11.33 -6.13
N GLN A 54 3.54 -10.13 -5.74
CA GLN A 54 2.37 -9.48 -6.35
C GLN A 54 2.57 -9.17 -7.84
N VAL A 55 3.77 -8.75 -8.25
CA VAL A 55 4.07 -8.44 -9.65
C VAL A 55 4.31 -9.70 -10.49
N THR A 56 4.95 -10.71 -9.93
CA THR A 56 5.22 -11.98 -10.62
C THR A 56 3.96 -12.81 -10.85
N THR A 57 2.94 -12.68 -10.02
CA THR A 57 1.71 -13.49 -10.12
C THR A 57 0.95 -13.24 -11.45
N PRO A 58 0.61 -12.00 -11.87
CA PRO A 58 -0.01 -11.74 -13.17
C PRO A 58 0.83 -12.22 -14.35
N GLU A 59 2.14 -12.12 -14.23
CA GLU A 59 3.06 -12.57 -15.25
C GLU A 59 2.97 -14.09 -15.47
N MET A 60 2.92 -14.85 -14.39
CA MET A 60 2.75 -16.31 -14.45
C MET A 60 1.45 -16.73 -15.10
N ILE A 61 0.38 -15.95 -14.87
CA ILE A 61 -0.90 -16.18 -15.54
C ILE A 61 -0.73 -16.02 -17.06
N GLY A 62 0.05 -15.02 -17.51
CA GLY A 62 0.41 -14.87 -18.93
C GLY A 62 1.12 -16.10 -19.49
N GLN A 63 2.09 -16.65 -18.76
CA GLN A 63 2.80 -17.86 -19.19
C GLN A 63 1.92 -19.11 -19.22
N VAL A 64 0.94 -19.23 -18.34
CA VAL A 64 -0.06 -20.32 -18.43
C VAL A 64 -0.79 -20.25 -19.78
N VAL A 65 -1.19 -19.05 -20.20
CA VAL A 65 -1.87 -18.84 -21.48
C VAL A 65 -0.92 -19.15 -22.63
N ASP A 66 0.26 -18.55 -22.65
CA ASP A 66 1.20 -18.62 -23.77
C ASP A 66 1.84 -20.00 -23.95
N CYS A 67 2.11 -20.73 -22.85
CA CYS A 67 2.79 -22.03 -22.92
C CYS A 67 1.82 -23.21 -23.06
N TYR A 68 0.61 -23.12 -22.50
CA TYR A 68 -0.30 -24.27 -22.40
C TYR A 68 -1.63 -24.09 -23.11
N LEU A 69 -2.22 -22.88 -23.10
CA LEU A 69 -3.55 -22.67 -23.68
C LEU A 69 -3.51 -22.30 -25.16
N THR A 70 -2.62 -21.40 -25.58
CA THR A 70 -2.53 -20.98 -26.99
C THR A 70 -2.13 -22.12 -27.93
N PRO A 71 -1.17 -23.02 -27.61
CA PRO A 71 -0.85 -24.14 -28.49
C PRO A 71 -1.96 -25.19 -28.48
N ALA A 72 -2.62 -25.41 -27.35
CA ALA A 72 -3.74 -26.34 -27.26
C ALA A 72 -4.94 -25.87 -28.08
N ALA A 73 -5.28 -24.58 -28.03
CA ALA A 73 -6.32 -23.99 -28.87
C ALA A 73 -5.92 -24.06 -30.36
N ALA A 74 -4.68 -23.74 -30.71
CA ALA A 74 -4.18 -23.85 -32.08
C ALA A 74 -4.29 -25.29 -32.62
N ASN A 75 -3.96 -26.31 -31.82
CA ASN A 75 -4.09 -27.71 -32.21
C ASN A 75 -5.55 -28.19 -32.33
N ALA A 76 -6.45 -27.69 -31.48
CA ALA A 76 -7.87 -28.04 -31.52
C ALA A 76 -8.62 -27.41 -32.70
N PHE A 77 -8.23 -26.18 -33.09
CA PHE A 77 -8.84 -25.43 -34.19
C PHE A 77 -7.99 -25.40 -35.47
N GLY A 78 -6.82 -26.04 -35.47
CA GLY A 78 -5.87 -26.05 -36.59
C GLY A 78 -6.43 -26.65 -37.87
N GLY A 79 -7.37 -27.61 -37.74
CA GLY A 79 -8.14 -28.13 -38.87
C GLY A 79 -9.05 -27.08 -39.54
N ALA A 80 -9.53 -26.08 -38.80
CA ALA A 80 -10.30 -24.96 -39.34
C ALA A 80 -9.40 -23.84 -39.87
N GLY A 81 -8.27 -23.55 -39.21
CA GLY A 81 -7.30 -22.54 -39.66
C GLY A 81 -6.56 -22.91 -40.96
N ALA A 82 -6.32 -24.20 -41.19
CA ALA A 82 -5.79 -24.72 -42.45
C ALA A 82 -6.76 -24.49 -43.64
N ALA A 83 -8.07 -24.47 -43.39
CA ALA A 83 -9.08 -24.20 -44.42
C ALA A 83 -9.16 -22.73 -44.84
N PHE A 84 -8.64 -21.81 -44.02
CA PHE A 84 -8.62 -20.37 -44.30
C PHE A 84 -7.20 -19.82 -44.60
N GLY A 85 -6.24 -20.69 -44.94
CA GLY A 85 -4.90 -20.28 -45.39
C GLY A 85 -3.99 -19.69 -44.31
N GLY A 86 -4.37 -19.76 -43.02
CA GLY A 86 -3.62 -19.18 -41.90
C GLY A 86 -2.72 -20.16 -41.12
N GLY A 87 -2.52 -21.38 -41.63
CA GLY A 87 -1.95 -22.49 -40.85
C GLY A 87 -0.49 -22.36 -40.42
N ALA A 88 0.39 -21.78 -41.23
CA ALA A 88 1.85 -21.86 -40.98
C ALA A 88 2.41 -20.73 -40.09
N ALA A 89 1.75 -19.58 -40.00
CA ALA A 89 2.23 -18.43 -39.20
C ALA A 89 1.78 -18.49 -37.72
N ALA A 90 0.73 -19.26 -37.41
CA ALA A 90 0.23 -19.41 -36.04
C ALA A 90 1.03 -20.42 -35.21
N GLU A 91 1.57 -21.48 -35.82
CA GLU A 91 2.38 -22.50 -35.13
C GLU A 91 3.75 -21.97 -34.65
N SER A 92 4.35 -21.04 -35.38
CA SER A 92 5.65 -20.44 -35.03
C SER A 92 5.56 -19.29 -34.02
N ALA A 93 4.38 -18.70 -33.83
CA ALA A 93 4.16 -17.59 -32.90
C ALA A 93 3.92 -18.03 -31.45
N ALA A 94 3.40 -19.24 -31.21
CA ALA A 94 3.20 -19.76 -29.86
C ALA A 94 4.52 -20.11 -29.14
N GLN A 95 5.59 -20.39 -29.90
CA GLN A 95 6.93 -20.68 -29.36
C GLN A 95 7.75 -19.43 -28.97
N SER A 96 7.35 -18.21 -29.36
CA SER A 96 8.20 -17.02 -29.14
C SER A 96 8.06 -16.35 -27.76
N ASN A 97 6.93 -16.52 -27.06
CA ASN A 97 6.64 -15.78 -25.81
C ASN A 97 6.65 -16.64 -24.53
N CYS A 98 6.80 -17.96 -24.65
CA CYS A 98 6.88 -18.87 -23.51
C CYS A 98 8.31 -18.94 -22.96
N TRP A 99 8.60 -18.23 -21.87
CA TRP A 99 9.93 -18.28 -21.26
C TRP A 99 10.12 -19.53 -20.38
N LEU A 100 9.06 -20.18 -19.88
CA LEU A 100 9.21 -21.44 -19.10
C LEU A 100 9.95 -22.54 -19.88
N ALA A 101 9.81 -22.50 -21.21
CA ALA A 101 10.41 -23.41 -22.17
C ALA A 101 11.84 -23.04 -22.56
N ALA A 102 12.19 -21.75 -22.51
CA ALA A 102 13.44 -21.20 -23.00
C ALA A 102 14.64 -21.67 -22.15
N ASP A 103 15.86 -21.64 -22.68
CA ASP A 103 17.05 -22.08 -21.94
C ASP A 103 17.32 -21.18 -20.71
N SER A 104 17.70 -21.81 -19.59
CA SER A 104 17.97 -21.12 -18.32
C SER A 104 19.16 -20.15 -18.41
N ALA A 105 20.11 -20.41 -19.32
CA ALA A 105 21.32 -19.61 -19.47
C ALA A 105 21.06 -18.15 -19.88
N THR A 106 19.96 -17.88 -20.57
CA THR A 106 19.60 -16.52 -21.07
C THR A 106 18.60 -15.78 -20.19
N GLN A 107 18.15 -16.40 -19.09
CA GLN A 107 17.07 -15.88 -18.24
C GLN A 107 17.55 -15.06 -17.04
N ASP A 108 16.77 -14.06 -16.64
CA ASP A 108 16.96 -13.32 -15.39
C ASP A 108 16.81 -14.22 -14.15
N LEU A 109 17.41 -13.80 -13.04
CA LEU A 109 17.41 -14.53 -11.76
C LEU A 109 15.99 -14.91 -11.30
N THR A 110 15.03 -14.00 -11.47
CA THR A 110 13.61 -14.21 -11.16
C THR A 110 13.03 -15.40 -11.92
N HIS A 111 13.22 -15.44 -13.23
CA HIS A 111 12.71 -16.51 -14.10
C HIS A 111 13.38 -17.85 -13.79
N ARG A 112 14.69 -17.86 -13.54
CA ARG A 112 15.42 -19.07 -13.14
C ARG A 112 14.88 -19.65 -11.84
N PHE A 113 14.70 -18.82 -10.83
CA PHE A 113 14.13 -19.25 -9.55
C PHE A 113 12.72 -19.82 -9.73
N LEU A 114 11.87 -19.11 -10.46
CA LEU A 114 10.49 -19.53 -10.68
C LEU A 114 10.40 -20.83 -11.48
N ARG A 115 11.23 -20.99 -12.52
CA ARG A 115 11.35 -22.26 -13.26
C ARG A 115 11.77 -23.40 -12.34
N GLN A 116 12.77 -23.16 -11.47
CA GLN A 116 13.22 -24.15 -10.51
C GLN A 116 12.10 -24.55 -9.52
N VAL A 117 11.26 -23.59 -9.10
CA VAL A 117 10.11 -23.85 -8.23
C VAL A 117 9.01 -24.64 -8.96
N VAL A 118 8.67 -24.27 -10.20
CA VAL A 118 7.63 -24.96 -11.00
C VAL A 118 8.01 -26.41 -11.28
N TYR A 119 9.29 -26.65 -11.58
CA TYR A 119 9.81 -27.98 -11.94
C TYR A 119 10.56 -28.65 -10.79
N LEU A 120 10.27 -28.28 -9.53
CA LEU A 120 10.96 -28.85 -8.37
C LEU A 120 10.85 -30.38 -8.35
N GLY A 121 11.97 -31.07 -8.59
CA GLY A 121 12.04 -32.54 -8.62
C GLY A 121 11.64 -33.19 -9.96
N THR A 122 11.46 -32.43 -11.04
CA THR A 122 11.12 -32.95 -12.37
C THR A 122 11.91 -32.24 -13.45
N GLU A 123 12.37 -32.95 -14.49
CA GLU A 123 13.07 -32.28 -15.59
C GLU A 123 12.11 -31.37 -16.38
N PRO A 124 12.52 -30.14 -16.69
CA PRO A 124 11.71 -29.26 -17.51
C PRO A 124 11.63 -29.82 -18.94
N PRO A 125 10.44 -29.88 -19.56
CA PRO A 125 10.31 -30.30 -20.95
C PRO A 125 11.06 -29.32 -21.86
N ALA A 126 11.68 -29.83 -22.93
CA ALA A 126 12.32 -29.00 -23.94
C ALA A 126 11.26 -28.13 -24.65
N ALA A 127 11.66 -26.95 -25.14
CA ALA A 127 10.75 -26.02 -25.81
C ALA A 127 10.04 -26.61 -27.05
N THR A 128 10.67 -27.58 -27.70
CA THR A 128 10.12 -28.32 -28.83
C THR A 128 9.03 -29.31 -28.43
N ASP A 129 9.03 -29.78 -27.18
CA ASP A 129 8.11 -30.83 -26.71
C ASP A 129 6.78 -30.29 -26.18
N LEU A 130 6.73 -29.04 -25.69
CA LEU A 130 5.51 -28.46 -25.10
C LEU A 130 4.33 -28.41 -26.08
N ALA A 131 4.59 -28.13 -27.36
CA ALA A 131 3.58 -28.15 -28.41
C ALA A 131 3.10 -29.58 -28.73
N ALA A 132 3.99 -30.57 -28.60
CA ALA A 132 3.77 -31.99 -28.91
C ALA A 132 3.29 -32.84 -27.71
N LEU A 133 3.10 -32.24 -26.53
CA LEU A 133 2.67 -32.96 -25.32
C LEU A 133 1.31 -33.65 -25.51
N ASP A 134 1.22 -34.89 -25.03
CA ASP A 134 -0.06 -35.58 -24.85
C ASP A 134 -0.94 -34.85 -23.81
N ALA A 135 -2.26 -35.06 -23.85
CA ALA A 135 -3.23 -34.41 -22.98
C ALA A 135 -2.88 -34.54 -21.49
N GLY A 136 -2.39 -35.72 -21.08
CA GLY A 136 -1.95 -35.96 -19.70
C GLY A 136 -0.73 -35.13 -19.29
N GLY A 137 0.25 -34.95 -20.18
CA GLY A 137 1.45 -34.15 -19.93
C GLY A 137 1.14 -32.65 -19.81
N ARG A 138 0.20 -32.15 -20.62
CA ARG A 138 -0.27 -30.76 -20.55
C ARG A 138 -1.01 -30.47 -19.24
N ILE A 139 -1.91 -31.35 -18.81
CA ILE A 139 -2.65 -31.20 -17.55
C ILE A 139 -1.69 -31.24 -16.35
N ALA A 140 -0.70 -32.14 -16.37
CA ALA A 140 0.30 -32.23 -15.32
C ALA A 140 1.17 -30.95 -15.23
N GLY A 141 1.63 -30.43 -16.37
CA GLY A 141 2.40 -29.18 -16.43
C GLY A 141 1.58 -27.97 -15.95
N LEU A 142 0.35 -27.83 -16.46
CA LEU A 142 -0.58 -26.78 -16.05
C LEU A 142 -0.85 -26.80 -14.54
N THR A 143 -1.09 -28.00 -13.98
CA THR A 143 -1.34 -28.17 -12.54
C THR A 143 -0.18 -27.68 -11.70
N ARG A 144 1.08 -27.93 -12.11
CA ARG A 144 2.27 -27.46 -11.39
C ARG A 144 2.41 -25.94 -11.42
N VAL A 145 2.17 -25.31 -12.58
CA VAL A 145 2.21 -23.85 -12.70
C VAL A 145 1.10 -23.21 -11.86
N VAL A 146 -0.12 -23.75 -11.91
CA VAL A 146 -1.25 -23.28 -11.09
C VAL A 146 -0.94 -23.41 -9.59
N LEU A 147 -0.40 -24.55 -9.14
CA LEU A 147 0.01 -24.73 -7.74
C LEU A 147 1.08 -23.72 -7.33
N THR A 148 2.01 -23.39 -8.23
CA THR A 148 3.03 -22.36 -7.98
C THR A 148 2.42 -20.97 -7.86
N ILE A 149 1.46 -20.62 -8.73
CA ILE A 149 0.71 -19.34 -8.63
C ILE A 149 -0.04 -19.25 -7.30
N VAL A 150 -0.73 -20.33 -6.89
CA VAL A 150 -1.43 -20.40 -5.60
C VAL A 150 -0.44 -20.23 -4.44
N ALA A 151 0.72 -20.91 -4.50
CA ALA A 151 1.76 -20.78 -3.49
C ALA A 151 2.34 -19.36 -3.40
N LEU A 152 2.56 -18.69 -4.54
CA LEU A 152 3.00 -17.29 -4.59
C LEU A 152 1.95 -16.34 -4.02
N TYR A 153 0.67 -16.56 -4.33
CA TYR A 153 -0.42 -15.74 -3.79
C TYR A 153 -0.56 -15.89 -2.27
N VAL A 154 -0.57 -17.14 -1.78
CA VAL A 154 -0.62 -17.43 -0.33
C VAL A 154 0.64 -16.91 0.38
N GLY A 155 1.83 -17.14 -0.20
CA GLY A 155 3.08 -16.61 0.32
C GLY A 155 3.06 -15.08 0.38
N GLY A 156 2.60 -14.41 -0.67
CA GLY A 156 2.49 -12.95 -0.72
C GLY A 156 1.52 -12.41 0.32
N ALA A 157 0.38 -13.08 0.53
CA ALA A 157 -0.58 -12.74 1.57
C ALA A 157 0.01 -12.90 2.98
N LEU A 158 0.75 -13.99 3.22
CA LEU A 158 1.42 -14.24 4.50
C LEU A 158 2.52 -13.21 4.78
N LEU A 159 3.35 -12.87 3.78
CA LEU A 159 4.40 -11.86 3.93
C LEU A 159 3.81 -10.46 4.16
N THR A 160 2.71 -10.13 3.47
CA THR A 160 2.00 -8.87 3.68
C THR A 160 1.41 -8.81 5.10
N GLY A 161 0.78 -9.89 5.55
CA GLY A 161 0.27 -10.01 6.92
C GLY A 161 1.36 -9.93 7.98
N ALA A 162 2.50 -10.60 7.75
CA ALA A 162 3.67 -10.53 8.62
C ALA A 162 4.25 -9.11 8.69
N GLY A 163 4.35 -8.42 7.54
CA GLY A 163 4.79 -7.03 7.48
C GLY A 163 3.87 -6.10 8.27
N PHE A 164 2.55 -6.26 8.11
CA PHE A 164 1.55 -5.52 8.88
C PHE A 164 1.69 -5.77 10.39
N PHE A 165 1.88 -7.04 10.79
CA PHE A 165 2.03 -7.42 12.19
C PHE A 165 3.29 -6.84 12.82
N VAL A 166 4.46 -7.02 12.19
CA VAL A 166 5.74 -6.49 12.69
C VAL A 166 5.68 -4.96 12.78
N MET A 167 5.06 -4.31 11.80
CA MET A 167 4.94 -2.86 11.81
C MET A 167 4.04 -2.34 12.93
N THR A 168 2.88 -2.97 13.13
CA THR A 168 1.97 -2.63 14.23
C THR A 168 2.65 -2.87 15.57
N TRP A 169 3.36 -4.00 15.72
CA TRP A 169 4.12 -4.30 16.92
C TRP A 169 5.16 -3.22 17.23
N ALA A 170 5.95 -2.79 16.23
CA ALA A 170 6.93 -1.72 16.39
C ALA A 170 6.27 -0.37 16.73
N GLY A 171 5.18 0.00 16.03
CA GLY A 171 4.43 1.23 16.27
C GLY A 171 3.88 1.32 17.70
N GLN A 172 3.29 0.24 18.22
CA GLN A 172 2.78 0.20 19.59
C GLN A 172 3.87 0.32 20.66
N HIS A 173 5.05 -0.25 20.41
CA HIS A 173 6.17 -0.10 21.32
C HIS A 173 6.72 1.33 21.35
N VAL A 174 6.84 1.97 20.18
CA VAL A 174 7.21 3.38 20.06
C VAL A 174 6.18 4.26 20.78
N LEU A 175 4.88 4.02 20.58
CA LEU A 175 3.81 4.74 21.27
C LEU A 175 3.89 4.61 22.78
N ARG A 176 4.17 3.39 23.29
CA ARG A 176 4.39 3.16 24.72
C ARG A 176 5.56 3.98 25.24
N ALA A 177 6.70 3.97 24.55
CA ALA A 177 7.88 4.74 24.94
C ALA A 177 7.58 6.25 24.98
N LEU A 178 6.92 6.76 23.92
CA LEU A 178 6.51 8.16 23.82
C LEU A 178 5.61 8.57 24.99
N ARG A 179 4.57 7.77 25.30
CA ARG A 179 3.67 8.05 26.42
C ARG A 179 4.39 8.06 27.77
N VAL A 180 5.31 7.12 27.99
CA VAL A 180 6.12 7.07 29.23
C VAL A 180 7.03 8.30 29.36
N ASP A 181 7.66 8.73 28.27
CA ASP A 181 8.56 9.88 28.28
C ASP A 181 7.80 11.20 28.49
N VAL A 182 6.67 11.38 27.82
CA VAL A 182 5.77 12.54 28.05
C VAL A 182 5.27 12.54 29.49
N PHE A 183 4.83 11.40 30.00
CA PHE A 183 4.35 11.29 31.39
C PHE A 183 5.46 11.62 32.41
N ARG A 184 6.68 11.12 32.18
CA ARG A 184 7.84 11.43 33.03
C ARG A 184 8.20 12.92 32.97
N HIS A 185 8.06 13.55 31.80
CA HIS A 185 8.30 14.99 31.64
C HIS A 185 7.25 15.82 32.40
N LEU A 186 5.97 15.45 32.32
CA LEU A 186 4.90 16.08 33.08
C LEU A 186 5.18 16.06 34.58
N HIS A 187 5.59 14.93 35.15
CA HIS A 187 5.90 14.86 36.58
C HIS A 187 7.06 15.77 37.06
N ARG A 188 7.88 16.31 36.16
CA ARG A 188 8.98 17.22 36.50
C ARG A 188 8.62 18.70 36.33
N LEU A 189 7.44 19.00 35.78
CA LEU A 189 6.98 20.36 35.59
C LEU A 189 6.53 21.00 36.92
N SER A 190 6.75 22.31 37.03
CA SER A 190 6.39 23.09 38.22
C SER A 190 4.88 23.17 38.42
N GLN A 191 4.43 23.38 39.66
CA GLN A 191 3.01 23.60 39.99
C GLN A 191 2.39 24.78 39.22
N GLY A 192 3.18 25.81 38.88
CA GLY A 192 2.72 26.96 38.08
C GLY A 192 2.25 26.56 36.68
N TYR A 193 2.92 25.59 36.05
CA TYR A 193 2.52 25.07 34.73
C TYR A 193 1.10 24.48 34.74
N TYR A 194 0.77 23.75 35.80
CA TYR A 194 -0.55 23.13 36.01
C TYR A 194 -1.65 24.12 36.41
N THR A 195 -1.27 25.34 36.80
CA THR A 195 -2.23 26.42 37.08
C THR A 195 -2.64 27.11 35.77
N GLU A 196 -1.76 27.10 34.77
CA GLU A 196 -1.98 27.73 33.46
C GLU A 196 -2.62 26.80 32.42
N HIS A 197 -2.54 25.47 32.61
CA HIS A 197 -3.03 24.46 31.66
C HIS A 197 -4.10 23.55 32.27
N GLU A 198 -5.18 23.32 31.55
CA GLU A 198 -6.26 22.43 31.97
C GLU A 198 -5.82 20.96 31.95
N ALA A 199 -6.23 20.19 32.97
CA ALA A 199 -5.92 18.76 33.06
C ALA A 199 -6.43 17.96 31.85
N GLY A 200 -7.54 18.38 31.24
CA GLY A 200 -8.09 17.78 30.02
C GLY A 200 -7.18 17.93 28.80
N ASP A 201 -6.56 19.10 28.60
CA ASP A 201 -5.62 19.34 27.50
C ASP A 201 -4.39 18.45 27.64
N LEU A 202 -3.85 18.34 28.86
CA LEU A 202 -2.70 17.46 29.15
C LEU A 202 -3.03 15.99 28.85
N MET A 203 -4.21 15.50 29.26
CA MET A 203 -4.65 14.14 28.96
C MET A 203 -4.85 13.90 27.46
N SER A 204 -5.40 14.87 26.73
CA SER A 204 -5.57 14.77 25.27
C SER A 204 -4.22 14.66 24.56
N ARG A 205 -3.20 15.42 24.97
CA ARG A 205 -1.85 15.34 24.39
C ARG A 205 -1.20 13.97 24.60
N ILE A 206 -1.34 13.37 25.78
CA ILE A 206 -0.77 12.04 26.08
C ILE A 206 -1.48 10.93 25.29
N THR A 207 -2.79 11.07 25.09
CA THR A 207 -3.62 10.02 24.49
C THR A 207 -3.80 10.22 23.00
N ASN A 208 -4.45 11.31 22.58
CA ASN A 208 -4.83 11.60 21.20
C ASN A 208 -3.62 12.00 20.35
N ASP A 209 -2.82 12.98 20.77
CA ASP A 209 -1.70 13.46 19.95
C ASP A 209 -0.65 12.37 19.79
N ALA A 210 -0.33 11.64 20.86
CA ALA A 210 0.59 10.51 20.80
C ALA A 210 0.11 9.41 19.82
N THR A 211 -1.18 9.11 19.82
CA THR A 211 -1.77 8.12 18.89
C THR A 211 -1.75 8.63 17.44
N ALA A 212 -2.09 9.90 17.21
CA ALA A 212 -2.03 10.49 15.88
C ALA A 212 -0.61 10.45 15.29
N VAL A 213 0.39 10.70 16.14
CA VAL A 213 1.79 10.58 15.76
C VAL A 213 2.15 9.12 15.45
N GLU A 214 1.73 8.14 16.26
CA GLU A 214 1.94 6.72 15.94
C GLU A 214 1.32 6.32 14.60
N GLN A 215 0.10 6.76 14.29
CA GLN A 215 -0.55 6.43 13.02
C GLN A 215 0.17 7.02 11.81
N ALA A 216 0.62 8.28 11.92
CA ALA A 216 1.31 8.98 10.84
C ALA A 216 2.62 8.30 10.43
N PHE A 217 3.41 7.83 11.40
CA PHE A 217 4.69 7.18 11.15
C PHE A 217 4.57 5.65 11.00
N GLY A 218 3.66 5.05 11.76
CA GLY A 218 3.52 3.61 11.90
C GLY A 218 2.87 2.95 10.68
N PHE A 219 1.83 3.58 10.13
CA PHE A 219 1.04 2.95 9.07
C PHE A 219 1.13 3.70 7.75
N ALA A 220 0.91 5.02 7.79
CA ALA A 220 0.75 5.80 6.57
C ALA A 220 2.04 5.85 5.73
N LEU A 221 3.19 6.11 6.36
CA LEU A 221 4.45 6.27 5.63
C LEU A 221 4.89 5.01 4.90
N ILE A 222 4.76 3.84 5.53
CA ILE A 222 5.16 2.55 4.93
C ILE A 222 4.19 2.12 3.85
N GLN A 223 2.89 2.36 4.01
CA GLN A 223 1.91 2.10 2.95
C GLN A 223 2.19 2.96 1.72
N VAL A 224 2.49 4.25 1.91
CA VAL A 224 2.87 5.14 0.80
C VAL A 224 4.15 4.66 0.12
N PHE A 225 5.17 4.28 0.90
CA PHE A 225 6.41 3.74 0.37
C PHE A 225 6.18 2.42 -0.40
N GLY A 226 5.42 1.49 0.16
CA GLY A 226 5.09 0.22 -0.47
C GLY A 226 4.29 0.39 -1.77
N ALA A 227 3.30 1.29 -1.78
CA ALA A 227 2.54 1.62 -2.98
C ALA A 227 3.42 2.28 -4.05
N ALA A 228 4.30 3.20 -3.67
CA ALA A 228 5.25 3.83 -4.59
C ALA A 228 6.22 2.80 -5.18
N LEU A 229 6.77 1.93 -4.33
CA LEU A 229 7.63 0.83 -4.74
C LEU A 229 6.92 -0.09 -5.74
N LEU A 230 5.68 -0.50 -5.45
CA LEU A 230 4.88 -1.34 -6.34
C LEU A 230 4.64 -0.68 -7.70
N LEU A 231 4.29 0.61 -7.71
CA LEU A 231 4.11 1.38 -8.95
C LEU A 231 5.40 1.45 -9.76
N VAL A 232 6.53 1.77 -9.13
CA VAL A 232 7.84 1.84 -9.80
C VAL A 232 8.25 0.47 -10.33
N TRP A 233 8.03 -0.59 -9.56
CA TRP A 233 8.38 -1.95 -9.94
C TRP A 233 7.57 -2.42 -11.16
N ILE A 234 6.26 -2.17 -11.19
CA ILE A 234 5.39 -2.49 -12.32
C ILE A 234 5.82 -1.68 -13.55
N ALA A 235 6.04 -0.38 -13.40
CA ALA A 235 6.47 0.48 -14.50
C ALA A 235 7.80 0.01 -15.10
N TYR A 236 8.79 -0.31 -14.27
CA TYR A 236 10.07 -0.87 -14.70
C TYR A 236 9.89 -2.18 -15.47
N ASN A 237 9.09 -3.13 -14.95
CA ASN A 237 8.84 -4.41 -15.63
C ASN A 237 8.13 -4.25 -16.97
N MET A 238 7.17 -3.33 -17.07
CA MET A 238 6.48 -3.06 -18.34
C MET A 238 7.42 -2.43 -19.38
N LEU A 239 8.20 -1.41 -18.99
CA LEU A 239 9.15 -0.74 -19.89
C LEU A 239 10.24 -1.69 -20.37
N ALA A 240 10.73 -2.57 -19.49
CA ALA A 240 11.76 -3.55 -19.82
C ALA A 240 11.27 -4.60 -20.85
N ARG A 241 9.98 -4.96 -20.83
CA ARG A 241 9.41 -5.93 -21.80
C ARG A 241 9.01 -5.30 -23.11
N SER A 242 8.26 -4.20 -23.07
CA SER A 242 7.79 -3.54 -24.29
C SER A 242 7.51 -2.06 -24.06
N VAL A 243 8.43 -1.22 -24.52
CA VAL A 243 8.31 0.23 -24.48
C VAL A 243 7.00 0.76 -25.10
N PRO A 244 6.54 0.31 -26.29
CA PRO A 244 5.35 0.91 -26.90
C PRO A 244 4.06 0.68 -26.10
N PHE A 245 3.83 -0.54 -25.60
CA PHE A 245 2.63 -0.84 -24.80
C PHE A 245 2.71 -0.20 -23.41
N ALA A 246 3.90 -0.11 -22.82
CA ALA A 246 4.11 0.55 -21.55
C ALA A 246 3.85 2.07 -21.63
N LEU A 247 4.30 2.75 -22.68
CA LEU A 247 4.01 4.17 -22.87
C LEU A 247 2.51 4.42 -23.08
N LEU A 248 1.83 3.55 -23.84
CA LEU A 248 0.39 3.65 -24.06
C LEU A 248 -0.39 3.55 -22.74
N SER A 249 -0.04 2.59 -21.87
CA SER A 249 -0.70 2.44 -20.56
C SER A 249 -0.33 3.57 -19.59
N MET A 250 0.91 4.07 -19.65
CA MET A 250 1.40 5.12 -18.76
C MET A 250 0.77 6.49 -19.02
N ILE A 251 0.15 6.73 -20.19
CA ILE A 251 -0.64 7.95 -20.47
C ILE A 251 -1.82 8.11 -19.51
N VAL A 252 -2.37 7.01 -18.98
CA VAL A 252 -3.49 7.06 -18.02
C VAL A 252 -3.04 7.60 -16.65
N MET A 253 -1.78 7.37 -16.28
CA MET A 253 -1.21 7.78 -14.99
C MET A 253 -1.25 9.31 -14.76
N PRO A 254 -0.71 10.18 -15.64
CA PRO A 254 -0.76 11.62 -15.43
C PRO A 254 -2.19 12.17 -15.40
N VAL A 255 -3.11 11.61 -16.20
CA VAL A 255 -4.53 12.00 -16.17
C VAL A 255 -5.13 11.72 -14.80
N MET A 256 -4.88 10.54 -14.23
CA MET A 256 -5.33 10.17 -12.89
C MET A 256 -4.70 11.05 -11.81
N VAL A 257 -3.42 11.38 -11.92
CA VAL A 257 -2.72 12.26 -10.97
C VAL A 257 -3.35 13.66 -10.97
N VAL A 258 -3.59 14.25 -12.15
CA VAL A 258 -4.24 15.57 -12.28
C VAL A 258 -5.66 15.53 -11.71
N ALA A 259 -6.46 14.53 -12.07
CA ALA A 259 -7.81 14.36 -11.55
C ALA A 259 -7.82 14.22 -10.03
N THR A 260 -6.89 13.44 -9.47
CA THR A 260 -6.76 13.21 -8.03
C THR A 260 -6.39 14.51 -7.29
N PHE A 261 -5.44 15.29 -7.81
CA PHE A 261 -5.07 16.56 -7.19
C PHE A 261 -6.20 17.58 -7.23
N TRP A 262 -6.88 17.70 -8.38
CA TRP A 262 -8.03 18.58 -8.54
C TRP A 262 -9.16 18.22 -7.57
N PHE A 263 -9.55 16.94 -7.53
CA PHE A 263 -10.59 16.46 -6.62
C PHE A 263 -10.19 16.61 -5.14
N SER A 264 -8.95 16.29 -4.79
CA SER A 264 -8.46 16.40 -3.41
C SER A 264 -8.49 17.84 -2.89
N GLU A 265 -8.14 18.83 -3.72
CA GLU A 265 -8.20 20.22 -3.29
C GLU A 265 -9.65 20.70 -3.09
N GLN A 266 -10.54 20.33 -4.00
CA GLN A 266 -11.96 20.64 -3.87
C GLN A 266 -12.56 20.00 -2.62
N ALA A 267 -12.29 18.71 -2.39
CA ALA A 267 -12.74 17.99 -1.21
C ALA A 267 -12.22 18.65 0.08
N ARG A 268 -10.93 18.99 0.16
CA ARG A 268 -10.35 19.69 1.31
C ARG A 268 -11.03 21.03 1.57
N ARG A 269 -11.37 21.80 0.53
CA ARG A 269 -12.08 23.07 0.67
C ARG A 269 -13.48 22.89 1.26
N GLU A 270 -14.25 21.94 0.75
CA GLU A 270 -15.61 21.69 1.25
C GLU A 270 -15.62 21.07 2.65
N PHE A 271 -14.68 20.17 2.98
CA PHE A 271 -14.54 19.67 4.35
C PHE A 271 -14.22 20.78 5.36
N ARG A 272 -13.37 21.76 4.97
CA ARG A 272 -13.12 22.93 5.81
C ARG A 272 -14.37 23.78 6.00
N ARG A 273 -15.19 23.93 4.96
CA ARG A 273 -16.47 24.66 5.05
C ARG A 273 -17.44 23.93 5.98
N SER A 274 -17.68 22.65 5.75
CA SER A 274 -18.54 21.81 6.60
C SER A 274 -18.13 21.85 8.07
N ARG A 275 -16.82 21.76 8.36
CA ARG A 275 -16.32 21.84 9.74
C ARG A 275 -16.57 23.20 10.40
N ARG A 276 -16.55 24.30 9.64
CA ARG A 276 -16.90 25.64 10.16
C ARG A 276 -18.38 25.76 10.48
N GLU A 277 -19.24 25.26 9.60
CA GLU A 277 -20.70 25.27 9.81
C GLU A 277 -21.11 24.38 11.00
N MET A 278 -20.49 23.20 11.14
CA MET A 278 -20.70 22.37 12.34
C MET A 278 -20.24 23.10 13.61
N GLY A 279 -19.15 23.87 13.53
CA GLY A 279 -18.66 24.69 14.64
C GLY A 279 -19.61 25.81 15.04
N SER A 280 -20.21 26.52 14.07
CA SER A 280 -21.19 27.58 14.35
C SER A 280 -22.46 27.03 14.98
N VAL A 281 -23.01 25.92 14.44
CA VAL A 281 -24.19 25.24 15.01
C VAL A 281 -23.92 24.78 16.44
N ASN A 282 -22.75 24.18 16.71
CA ASN A 282 -22.40 23.76 18.07
C ASN A 282 -22.26 24.97 19.02
N ALA A 283 -21.74 26.09 18.56
CA ALA A 283 -21.63 27.31 19.36
C ALA A 283 -23.02 27.89 19.71
N GLU A 284 -23.93 27.95 18.73
CA GLU A 284 -25.29 28.43 18.94
C GLU A 284 -26.09 27.52 19.89
N LEU A 285 -25.91 26.21 19.77
CA LEU A 285 -26.50 25.24 20.72
C LEU A 285 -25.95 25.45 22.14
N GLN A 286 -24.65 25.64 22.30
CA GLN A 286 -24.05 25.91 23.61
C GLN A 286 -24.57 27.21 24.23
N GLU A 287 -24.67 28.29 23.44
CA GLU A 287 -25.19 29.58 23.89
C GLU A 287 -26.67 29.49 24.29
N SER A 288 -27.49 28.84 23.46
CA SER A 288 -28.92 28.64 23.73
C SER A 288 -29.17 27.80 24.99
N ILE A 289 -28.39 26.73 25.20
CA ILE A 289 -28.49 25.89 26.40
C ILE A 289 -28.06 26.67 27.65
N ALA A 290 -26.98 27.45 27.56
CA ALA A 290 -26.49 28.27 28.66
C ALA A 290 -27.49 29.40 29.03
N ALA A 291 -28.13 30.01 28.03
CA ALA A 291 -29.09 31.10 28.18
C ALA A 291 -30.53 30.63 28.48
N VAL A 292 -30.78 29.31 28.55
CA VAL A 292 -32.16 28.79 28.61
C VAL A 292 -32.96 29.32 29.81
N ARG A 293 -32.29 29.56 30.95
CA ARG A 293 -32.92 30.12 32.16
C ARG A 293 -33.25 31.61 32.01
N GLU A 294 -32.44 32.34 31.25
CA GLU A 294 -32.65 33.77 30.99
C GLU A 294 -33.78 33.97 29.99
N VAL A 295 -33.80 33.16 28.92
CA VAL A 295 -34.90 33.14 27.93
C VAL A 295 -36.23 32.77 28.59
N GLN A 296 -36.25 31.83 29.53
CA GLN A 296 -37.45 31.46 30.30
C GLN A 296 -37.90 32.52 31.32
N ALA A 297 -37.02 33.44 31.74
CA ALA A 297 -37.35 34.46 32.72
C ALA A 297 -37.97 35.73 32.09
N PHE A 298 -37.73 35.96 30.80
CA PHE A 298 -38.20 37.13 30.05
C PHE A 298 -39.33 36.82 29.05
N ASN A 299 -39.87 35.60 29.08
CA ASN A 299 -41.00 35.13 28.27
C ASN A 299 -42.13 34.65 29.18
#